data_AF-A0A8A1V5Y3-F1
#
_entry.id   AF-A0A8A1V5Y3-F1
#
_cell.length_a   1.000
_cell.length_b   1.000
_cell.length_c   1.000
_cell.angle_alpha   90.00
_cell.angle_beta   90.00
_cell.angle_gamma   90.00
#
_symmetry.space_group_name_H-M   'P 1'
#
loop_
_entity.id
_entity.type
_entity.pdbx_description
1 polymer ?
#
loop_
_entity_poly.entity_id
_entity_poly.type
_entity_poly.pdbx_seq_one_letter_code
_entity_poly.pdbx_strand_id
1 'polypeptide(L)'
;MAAGLELHAAARGLKWVHILLERGSTPSQPMLTLHGSGSAGRMRERAAAEAAELRAAGFEVVRTKIETTPWADGVPVTDAAAAALGPAYYFEHHIKLLLDRTAPGAPSALTGLADLAGPHAAHLSRNARRVRADGREERFVTQRCRAVGRDTAERRLAALLAALRAAEHDTASVEREFVVHDSDETLDDGWIDETPAYGAGAAT
;
A
#
# COMPACT_ATOMS: atom_id res chain seq x y z
N MET A 1 -22.14 -4.79 0.51
CA MET A 1 -21.46 -3.57 0.02
C MET A 1 -20.40 -3.89 -1.04
N ALA A 2 -19.39 -4.74 -0.77
CA ALA A 2 -18.35 -5.09 -1.75
C ALA A 2 -18.87 -5.63 -3.09
N ALA A 3 -19.84 -6.55 -3.08
CA ALA A 3 -20.44 -7.10 -4.30
C ALA A 3 -21.15 -6.04 -5.18
N GLY A 4 -21.72 -4.99 -4.56
CA GLY A 4 -22.32 -3.88 -5.31
C GLY A 4 -21.26 -3.03 -6.01
N LEU A 5 -20.15 -2.75 -5.33
CA LEU A 5 -19.04 -1.99 -5.90
C LEU A 5 -18.34 -2.76 -7.03
N GLU A 6 -18.22 -4.09 -6.90
CA GLU A 6 -17.69 -4.96 -7.95
C GLU A 6 -18.51 -4.89 -9.24
N LEU A 7 -19.84 -5.00 -9.13
CA LEU A 7 -20.74 -4.89 -10.29
C LEU A 7 -20.66 -3.51 -10.94
N HIS A 8 -20.61 -2.44 -10.13
CA HIS A 8 -20.41 -1.07 -10.61
C HIS A 8 -19.08 -0.92 -11.37
N ALA A 9 -18.00 -1.48 -10.83
CA ALA A 9 -16.70 -1.48 -11.46
C ALA A 9 -16.72 -2.18 -12.82
N ALA A 10 -17.30 -3.38 -12.88
CA ALA A 10 -17.40 -4.18 -14.09
C ALA A 10 -18.19 -3.47 -15.19
N ALA A 11 -19.33 -2.85 -14.84
CA ALA A 11 -20.16 -2.10 -15.78
C ALA A 11 -19.41 -0.90 -16.42
N ARG A 12 -18.40 -0.37 -15.72
CA ARG A 12 -17.63 0.81 -16.14
C ARG A 12 -16.19 0.49 -16.58
N GLY A 13 -15.79 -0.78 -16.59
CA GLY A 13 -14.43 -1.21 -16.91
C GLY A 13 -13.37 -0.70 -15.93
N LEU A 14 -13.74 -0.44 -14.67
CA LEU A 14 -12.81 0.04 -13.64
C LEU A 14 -12.11 -1.14 -12.96
N LYS A 15 -10.83 -0.96 -12.61
CA LYS A 15 -10.10 -1.92 -11.78
C LYS A 15 -10.69 -1.89 -10.38
N TRP A 16 -11.09 -3.06 -9.87
CA TRP A 16 -11.59 -3.24 -8.52
C TRP A 16 -10.71 -4.22 -7.74
N VAL A 17 -10.37 -3.85 -6.51
CA VAL A 17 -9.65 -4.69 -5.55
C VAL A 17 -10.38 -4.67 -4.22
N HIS A 18 -10.25 -5.76 -3.45
CA HIS A 18 -10.74 -5.81 -2.07
C HIS A 18 -9.60 -6.23 -1.17
N ILE A 19 -8.99 -5.26 -0.51
CA ILE A 19 -7.89 -5.51 0.40
C ILE A 19 -8.44 -5.82 1.80
N LEU A 20 -7.93 -6.87 2.40
CA LEU A 20 -8.14 -7.23 3.80
C LEU A 20 -6.84 -7.01 4.54
N LEU A 21 -6.86 -6.08 5.50
CA LEU A 21 -5.77 -5.85 6.44
C LEU A 21 -5.75 -6.97 7.48
N GLU A 22 -4.57 -7.33 7.98
CA GLU A 22 -4.44 -8.38 9.00
C GLU A 22 -4.98 -7.94 10.37
N ARG A 23 -5.05 -6.63 10.62
CA ARG A 23 -5.54 -5.99 11.84
C ARG A 23 -6.01 -4.56 11.55
N GLY A 24 -6.44 -3.85 12.59
CA GLY A 24 -6.82 -2.43 12.52
C GLY A 24 -8.33 -2.20 12.60
N SER A 25 -8.72 -0.94 12.69
CA SER A 25 -10.12 -0.53 12.90
C SER A 25 -10.99 -0.71 11.65
N THR A 26 -10.39 -0.58 10.46
CA THR A 26 -11.08 -0.70 9.17
C THR A 26 -10.42 -1.76 8.28
N PRO A 27 -10.49 -3.05 8.64
CA PRO A 27 -9.70 -4.09 7.98
C PRO A 27 -10.21 -4.45 6.58
N SER A 28 -11.46 -4.13 6.23
CA SER A 28 -12.02 -4.42 4.91
C SER A 28 -12.04 -3.17 4.05
N GLN A 29 -11.17 -3.12 3.04
CA GLN A 29 -11.01 -1.98 2.12
C GLN A 29 -11.32 -2.38 0.67
N PRO A 30 -12.59 -2.33 0.23
CA PRO A 30 -12.95 -2.43 -1.18
C PRO A 30 -12.64 -1.11 -1.90
N MET A 31 -11.91 -1.17 -3.02
CA MET A 31 -11.36 0.01 -3.69
C MET A 31 -11.52 -0.06 -5.21
N LEU A 32 -11.70 1.10 -5.83
CA LEU A 32 -11.59 1.28 -7.27
C LEU A 32 -10.28 1.99 -7.61
N THR A 33 -9.61 1.55 -8.66
CA THR A 33 -8.38 2.18 -9.15
C THR A 33 -8.63 2.83 -10.50
N LEU A 34 -8.31 4.12 -10.59
CA LEU A 34 -8.36 4.89 -11.83
C LEU A 34 -6.93 5.22 -12.27
N HIS A 35 -6.54 4.74 -13.44
CA HIS A 35 -5.25 5.10 -14.03
C HIS A 35 -5.40 6.37 -14.87
N GLY A 36 -4.38 7.21 -14.88
CA GLY A 36 -4.32 8.43 -15.70
C GLY A 36 -2.98 9.11 -15.60
N SER A 37 -2.81 10.15 -16.43
CA SER A 37 -1.62 11.00 -16.45
C SER A 37 -2.04 12.48 -16.44
N GLY A 38 -1.10 13.35 -16.06
CA GLY A 38 -1.31 14.79 -15.98
C GLY A 38 -0.91 15.36 -14.63
N SER A 39 -1.21 16.64 -14.42
CA SER A 39 -0.89 17.33 -13.16
C SER A 39 -1.67 16.74 -11.97
N ALA A 40 -1.13 16.93 -10.77
CA ALA A 40 -1.83 16.56 -9.53
C ALA A 40 -3.21 17.24 -9.42
N GLY A 41 -3.33 18.50 -9.88
CA GLY A 41 -4.61 19.23 -9.92
C GLY A 41 -5.66 18.54 -10.79
N ARG A 42 -5.30 18.17 -12.03
CA ARG A 42 -6.18 17.42 -12.93
C ARG A 42 -6.60 16.09 -12.32
N MET A 43 -5.67 15.37 -11.70
CA MET A 43 -5.97 14.08 -11.09
C MET A 43 -6.90 14.22 -9.88
N ARG A 44 -6.80 15.31 -9.10
CA ARG A 44 -7.74 15.64 -8.02
C ARG A 44 -9.14 15.92 -8.54
N GLU A 45 -9.28 16.73 -9.59
CA GLU A 45 -10.59 17.02 -10.21
C GLU A 45 -11.24 15.73 -10.72
N ARG A 46 -10.47 14.87 -11.40
CA ARG A 46 -10.96 13.58 -11.88
C ARG A 46 -11.37 12.65 -10.74
N ALA A 47 -10.59 12.58 -9.67
CA ALA A 47 -10.92 11.77 -8.51
C ALA A 47 -12.18 12.28 -7.81
N ALA A 48 -12.35 13.61 -7.71
CA ALA A 48 -13.54 14.23 -7.14
C ALA A 48 -14.79 13.96 -7.99
N ALA A 49 -14.68 14.04 -9.32
CA ALA A 49 -15.78 13.70 -10.23
C ALA A 49 -16.20 12.24 -10.09
N GLU A 50 -15.24 11.30 -10.05
CA GLU A 50 -15.53 9.88 -9.84
C GLU A 50 -16.18 9.63 -8.47
N ALA A 51 -15.69 10.28 -7.41
CA ALA A 51 -16.28 10.17 -6.09
C ALA A 51 -17.72 10.70 -6.04
N ALA A 52 -18.04 11.74 -6.81
CA ALA A 52 -19.41 12.25 -6.94
C ALA A 52 -20.31 11.24 -7.68
N GLU A 53 -19.83 10.61 -8.74
CA GLU A 53 -20.57 9.57 -9.45
C GLU A 53 -20.84 8.33 -8.58
N LEU A 54 -19.86 7.89 -7.80
CA LEU A 54 -20.03 6.79 -6.85
C LEU A 54 -21.10 7.12 -5.79
N ARG A 55 -21.10 8.34 -5.27
CA ARG A 55 -22.16 8.80 -4.34
C ARG A 55 -23.53 8.85 -5.01
N ALA A 56 -23.62 9.30 -6.26
CA ALA A 56 -24.87 9.28 -7.02
C ALA A 56 -25.37 7.85 -7.28
N ALA A 57 -24.46 6.87 -7.39
CA ALA A 57 -24.78 5.45 -7.49
C ALA A 57 -25.09 4.77 -6.13
N GLY A 58 -25.10 5.53 -5.02
CA GLY A 58 -25.46 5.05 -3.69
C GLY A 58 -24.30 4.48 -2.86
N PHE A 59 -23.05 4.70 -3.28
CA PHE A 59 -21.87 4.31 -2.50
C PHE A 59 -21.37 5.45 -1.60
N GLU A 60 -20.95 5.09 -0.39
CA GLU A 60 -20.19 6.00 0.46
C GLU A 60 -18.71 5.98 0.04
N VAL A 61 -18.16 7.14 -0.31
CA VAL A 61 -16.73 7.30 -0.60
C VAL A 61 -16.05 7.89 0.62
N VAL A 62 -15.39 7.00 1.38
CA VAL A 62 -14.72 7.32 2.65
C VAL A 62 -13.27 7.77 2.50
N ARG A 63 -12.58 7.35 1.42
CA ARG A 63 -11.18 7.71 1.16
C ARG A 63 -10.91 7.87 -0.32
N THR A 64 -10.12 8.87 -0.66
CA THR A 64 -9.55 9.09 -1.99
C THR A 64 -8.04 9.21 -1.85
N LYS A 65 -7.29 8.29 -2.48
CA LYS A 65 -5.83 8.32 -2.55
C LYS A 65 -5.39 8.64 -3.99
N ILE A 66 -4.44 9.55 -4.14
CA ILE A 66 -3.81 9.88 -5.43
C ILE A 66 -2.32 9.63 -5.28
N GLU A 67 -1.79 8.85 -6.21
CA GLU A 67 -0.44 8.33 -6.16
C GLU A 67 0.24 8.54 -7.50
N THR A 68 1.55 8.70 -7.46
CA THR A 68 2.39 8.81 -8.65
C THR A 68 3.59 7.89 -8.52
N THR A 69 4.27 7.65 -9.64
CA THR A 69 5.57 6.97 -9.59
C THR A 69 6.58 7.80 -8.80
N PRO A 70 7.52 7.17 -8.07
CA PRO A 70 8.45 7.88 -7.18
C PRO A 70 9.56 8.63 -7.94
N TRP A 71 9.57 8.57 -9.27
CA TRP A 71 10.49 9.31 -10.14
C TRP A 71 9.79 10.41 -10.94
N ALA A 72 8.53 10.71 -10.65
CA ALA A 72 7.82 11.82 -11.26
C ALA A 72 8.42 13.18 -10.82
N ASP A 73 8.26 14.18 -11.67
CA ASP A 73 8.68 15.55 -11.37
C ASP A 73 7.99 16.06 -10.09
N GLY A 74 8.78 16.67 -9.20
CA GLY A 74 8.30 17.20 -7.92
C GLY A 74 8.29 16.20 -6.76
N VAL A 75 8.60 14.92 -7.00
CA VAL A 75 8.81 13.94 -5.93
C VAL A 75 10.14 14.22 -5.20
N PRO A 76 10.16 14.31 -3.85
CA PRO A 76 11.35 14.70 -3.11
C PRO A 76 12.43 13.61 -3.14
N VAL A 77 13.64 13.95 -3.56
CA VAL A 77 14.77 13.01 -3.58
C VAL A 77 15.40 12.86 -2.18
N THR A 78 15.56 13.97 -1.45
CA THR A 78 16.23 14.03 -0.14
C THR A 78 15.24 14.19 1.01
N ASP A 79 15.65 13.79 2.22
CA ASP A 79 14.83 13.92 3.43
C ASP A 79 14.50 15.39 3.73
N ALA A 80 15.43 16.31 3.48
CA ALA A 80 15.19 17.75 3.62
C ALA A 80 14.10 18.26 2.66
N ALA A 81 14.09 17.79 1.40
CA ALA A 81 13.05 18.14 0.44
C ALA A 81 11.69 17.54 0.84
N ALA A 82 11.67 16.31 1.36
CA ALA A 82 10.44 15.68 1.85
C ALA A 82 9.89 16.41 3.07
N ALA A 83 10.75 16.79 4.02
CA ALA A 83 10.36 17.56 5.20
C ALA A 83 9.76 18.92 4.81
N ALA A 84 10.28 19.58 3.76
CA ALA A 84 9.74 20.84 3.25
C ALA A 84 8.35 20.71 2.60
N LEU A 85 8.01 19.55 2.04
CA LEU A 85 6.66 19.27 1.51
C LEU A 85 5.63 19.03 2.61
N GLY A 86 6.07 18.53 3.76
CA GLY A 86 5.22 18.27 4.92
C GLY A 86 4.70 16.83 5.00
N PRO A 87 4.08 16.46 6.13
CA PRO A 87 3.80 15.07 6.51
C PRO A 87 2.66 14.40 5.73
N ALA A 88 1.88 15.17 4.97
CA ALA A 88 0.79 14.66 4.13
C ALA A 88 1.28 13.93 2.87
N TYR A 89 2.58 14.01 2.58
CA TYR A 89 3.23 13.36 1.45
C TYR A 89 4.16 12.25 1.94
N TYR A 90 4.11 11.10 1.28
CA TYR A 90 4.90 9.94 1.71
C TYR A 90 5.15 8.95 0.59
N PHE A 91 6.21 8.18 0.73
CA PHE A 91 6.44 7.00 -0.10
C PHE A 91 5.70 5.80 0.47
N GLU A 92 5.16 4.97 -0.41
CA GLU A 92 4.55 3.69 -0.05
C GLU A 92 5.09 2.60 -0.98
N HIS A 93 5.43 1.44 -0.40
CA HIS A 93 5.89 0.27 -1.13
C HIS A 93 4.92 -0.87 -0.91
N HIS A 94 4.53 -1.55 -1.98
CA HIS A 94 3.72 -2.77 -1.91
C HIS A 94 4.50 -3.95 -2.48
N ILE A 95 4.97 -4.82 -1.59
CA ILE A 95 5.69 -6.05 -1.96
C ILE A 95 4.67 -7.18 -1.99
N LYS A 96 4.51 -7.84 -3.13
CA LYS A 96 3.64 -9.01 -3.28
C LYS A 96 4.47 -10.27 -3.10
N LEU A 97 4.09 -11.09 -2.12
CA LEU A 97 4.66 -12.40 -1.85
C LEU A 97 3.73 -13.50 -2.32
N LEU A 98 4.32 -14.64 -2.70
CA LEU A 98 3.60 -15.89 -2.94
C LEU A 98 3.91 -16.89 -1.83
N LEU A 99 2.90 -17.27 -1.05
CA LEU A 99 3.06 -18.21 0.05
C LEU A 99 2.44 -19.56 -0.30
N ASP A 100 3.11 -20.65 0.02
CA ASP A 100 2.52 -21.99 -0.04
C ASP A 100 1.76 -22.25 1.27
N ARG A 101 0.43 -22.40 1.18
CA ARG A 101 -0.43 -22.66 2.33
C ARG A 101 -0.55 -24.14 2.69
N THR A 102 -0.07 -25.01 1.81
CA THR A 102 -0.08 -26.46 1.99
C THR A 102 1.22 -26.98 2.59
N ALA A 103 2.28 -26.17 2.59
CA ALA A 103 3.54 -26.49 3.21
C ALA A 103 3.39 -26.71 4.74
N PRO A 104 4.11 -27.69 5.32
CA PRO A 104 4.18 -27.88 6.76
C PRO A 104 4.60 -26.57 7.46
N GLY A 105 3.83 -26.13 8.47
CA GLY A 105 4.11 -24.89 9.22
C GLY A 105 3.55 -23.60 8.58
N ALA A 106 2.66 -23.68 7.60
CA ALA A 106 2.05 -22.50 6.98
C ALA A 106 1.41 -21.48 7.97
N PRO A 107 0.76 -21.88 9.09
CA PRO A 107 0.30 -20.91 10.10
C PRO A 107 1.45 -20.18 10.79
N SER A 108 2.50 -20.90 11.21
CA SER A 108 3.70 -20.29 11.81
C SER A 108 4.46 -19.42 10.84
N ALA A 109 4.42 -19.70 9.54
CA ALA A 109 5.01 -18.87 8.50
C ALA A 109 4.36 -17.48 8.41
N LEU A 110 3.05 -17.36 8.66
CA LEU A 110 2.38 -16.05 8.69
C LEU A 110 2.77 -15.23 9.92
N THR A 111 2.85 -15.86 11.10
CA THR A 111 3.34 -15.20 12.32
C THR A 111 4.78 -14.74 12.14
N GLY A 112 5.66 -15.63 11.64
CA GLY A 112 7.05 -15.29 11.36
C GLY A 112 7.20 -14.18 10.32
N LEU A 113 6.34 -14.12 9.30
CA LEU A 113 6.34 -13.03 8.32
C LEU A 113 5.92 -11.69 8.94
N ALA A 114 4.95 -11.68 9.84
CA ALA A 114 4.55 -10.46 10.55
C ALA A 114 5.67 -9.96 11.47
N ASP A 115 6.32 -10.87 12.21
CA ASP A 115 7.46 -10.57 13.07
C ASP A 115 8.67 -10.06 12.27
N LEU A 116 8.87 -10.58 11.05
CA LEU A 116 9.91 -10.12 10.13
C LEU A 116 9.59 -8.73 9.55
N ALA A 117 8.33 -8.46 9.22
CA ALA A 117 7.91 -7.20 8.62
C ALA A 117 7.85 -6.03 9.63
N GLY A 118 7.48 -6.32 10.88
CA GLY A 118 7.30 -5.33 11.95
C GLY A 118 8.49 -4.36 12.15
N PRO A 119 9.73 -4.85 12.30
CA PRO A 119 10.92 -4.00 12.42
C PRO A 119 11.11 -3.02 11.26
N HIS A 120 10.54 -3.35 10.09
CA HIS A 120 10.58 -2.53 8.89
C HIS A 120 9.40 -1.56 8.73
N ALA A 121 8.60 -1.37 9.80
CA ALA A 121 7.36 -0.61 9.74
C ALA A 121 6.46 -1.07 8.57
N ALA A 122 6.46 -2.38 8.33
CA ALA A 122 5.79 -2.99 7.21
C ALA A 122 4.70 -3.95 7.67
N HIS A 123 3.58 -3.95 6.97
CA HIS A 123 2.33 -4.51 7.47
C HIS A 123 1.67 -5.41 6.44
N LEU A 124 1.09 -6.51 6.92
CA LEU A 124 0.50 -7.54 6.06
C LEU A 124 -0.94 -7.19 5.67
N SER A 125 -1.27 -7.49 4.42
CA SER A 125 -2.64 -7.50 3.92
C SER A 125 -2.77 -8.53 2.78
N ARG A 126 -3.99 -8.74 2.29
CA ARG A 126 -4.27 -9.65 1.16
C ARG A 126 -5.41 -9.15 0.31
N ASN A 127 -5.49 -9.59 -0.95
CA ASN A 127 -6.70 -9.38 -1.75
C ASN A 127 -7.70 -10.50 -1.46
N ALA A 128 -8.87 -10.16 -0.90
CA ALA A 128 -9.93 -11.10 -0.51
C ALA A 128 -10.40 -12.03 -1.65
N ARG A 129 -10.25 -11.59 -2.90
CA ARG A 129 -10.75 -12.30 -4.07
C ARG A 129 -9.74 -13.24 -4.69
N ARG A 130 -8.46 -13.02 -4.43
CA ARG A 130 -7.41 -13.63 -5.24
C ARG A 130 -7.15 -15.05 -4.75
N VAL A 131 -7.74 -16.01 -5.44
CA VAL A 131 -7.44 -17.44 -5.29
C VAL A 131 -6.60 -17.84 -6.49
N ARG A 132 -5.45 -18.46 -6.24
CA ARG A 132 -4.57 -18.95 -7.30
C ARG A 132 -4.84 -20.43 -7.58
N ALA A 133 -4.75 -20.81 -8.84
CA ALA A 133 -4.94 -22.20 -9.27
C ALA A 133 -3.83 -23.15 -8.78
N ASP A 134 -2.65 -22.60 -8.47
CA ASP A 134 -1.49 -23.34 -7.95
C ASP A 134 -1.55 -23.58 -6.43
N GLY A 135 -2.66 -23.23 -5.76
CA GLY A 135 -2.82 -23.39 -4.32
C GLY A 135 -2.00 -22.42 -3.47
N ARG A 136 -1.19 -21.55 -4.10
CA ARG A 136 -0.44 -20.50 -3.40
C ARG A 136 -1.34 -19.32 -3.07
N GLU A 137 -0.99 -18.62 -2.00
CA GLU A 137 -1.70 -17.45 -1.54
C GLU A 137 -0.86 -16.19 -1.77
N GLU A 138 -1.50 -15.10 -2.17
CA GLU A 138 -0.84 -13.81 -2.27
C GLU A 138 -0.95 -13.04 -0.96
N ARG A 139 0.18 -12.47 -0.53
CA ARG A 139 0.26 -11.52 0.58
C ARG A 139 0.91 -10.25 0.11
N PHE A 140 0.42 -9.13 0.59
CA PHE A 140 1.09 -7.84 0.45
C PHE A 140 1.82 -7.53 1.75
N VAL A 141 3.04 -7.04 1.61
CA VAL A 141 3.80 -6.38 2.68
C VAL A 141 3.87 -4.91 2.29
N THR A 142 3.14 -4.07 3.01
CA THR A 142 3.04 -2.63 2.74
C THR A 142 3.94 -1.86 3.69
N GLN A 143 4.85 -1.04 3.15
CA GLN A 143 5.74 -0.18 3.94
C GLN A 143 5.48 1.28 3.59
N ARG A 144 5.16 2.09 4.60
CA ARG A 144 4.99 3.53 4.47
C ARG A 144 6.23 4.26 4.99
N CYS A 145 6.64 5.29 4.28
CA CYS A 145 7.84 6.08 4.56
C CYS A 145 7.49 7.57 4.52
N ARG A 146 7.02 8.12 5.65
CA ARG A 146 6.83 9.57 5.86
C ARG A 146 8.13 10.30 6.14
N ALA A 147 8.11 11.60 5.83
CA ALA A 147 9.16 12.58 6.15
C ALA A 147 10.57 12.21 5.65
N VAL A 148 10.66 11.37 4.63
CA VAL A 148 11.92 10.96 4.01
C VAL A 148 11.85 11.11 2.51
N GLY A 149 12.99 11.39 1.89
CA GLY A 149 13.12 11.46 0.44
C GLY A 149 13.22 10.06 -0.18
N ARG A 150 13.11 10.02 -1.51
CA ARG A 150 13.19 8.79 -2.31
C ARG A 150 14.42 7.96 -1.96
N ASP A 151 15.58 8.59 -1.78
CA ASP A 151 16.83 7.85 -1.54
C ASP A 151 16.75 7.06 -0.23
N THR A 152 16.15 7.62 0.81
CA THR A 152 15.94 6.95 2.10
C THR A 152 14.83 5.91 2.01
N ALA A 153 13.73 6.20 1.32
CA ALA A 153 12.65 5.25 1.08
C ALA A 153 13.16 3.98 0.36
N GLU A 154 13.97 4.14 -0.70
CA GLU A 154 14.55 3.00 -1.43
C GLU A 154 15.54 2.21 -0.56
N ARG A 155 16.32 2.85 0.33
CA ARG A 155 17.17 2.13 1.28
C ARG A 155 16.34 1.28 2.26
N ARG A 156 15.22 1.81 2.76
CA ARG A 156 14.29 1.07 3.64
C ARG A 156 13.63 -0.09 2.92
N LEU A 157 13.24 0.10 1.66
CA LEU A 157 12.73 -0.97 0.79
C LEU A 157 13.78 -2.06 0.57
N ALA A 158 15.02 -1.66 0.24
CA ALA A 158 16.11 -2.61 0.02
C ALA A 158 16.39 -3.46 1.26
N ALA A 159 16.36 -2.85 2.45
CA ALA A 159 16.50 -3.58 3.72
C ALA A 159 15.36 -4.58 3.95
N LEU A 160 14.11 -4.19 3.70
CA LEU A 160 12.95 -5.08 3.82
C LEU A 160 13.03 -6.25 2.82
N LEU A 161 13.36 -5.97 1.56
CA LEU A 161 13.54 -7.01 0.55
C LEU A 161 14.70 -7.96 0.88
N ALA A 162 15.77 -7.47 1.51
CA ALA A 162 16.87 -8.30 1.97
C ALA A 162 16.43 -9.25 3.09
N ALA A 163 15.67 -8.75 4.07
CA ALA A 163 15.12 -9.58 5.15
C ALA A 163 14.18 -10.66 4.60
N LEU A 164 13.26 -10.29 3.71
CA LEU A 164 12.33 -11.23 3.07
C LEU A 164 13.05 -12.33 2.30
N ARG A 165 14.09 -11.99 1.52
CA ARG A 165 14.91 -12.97 0.80
C ARG A 165 15.70 -13.87 1.75
N ALA A 166 16.25 -13.33 2.83
CA ALA A 166 16.99 -14.11 3.82
C ALA A 166 16.10 -15.14 4.54
N ALA A 167 14.79 -14.85 4.63
CA ALA A 167 13.77 -15.78 5.11
C ALA A 167 13.12 -16.63 4.00
N GLU A 168 13.74 -16.69 2.81
CA GLU A 168 13.32 -17.53 1.69
C GLU A 168 11.89 -17.23 1.17
N HIS A 169 11.43 -15.99 1.29
CA HIS A 169 10.15 -15.57 0.73
C HIS A 169 10.24 -15.16 -0.74
N ASP A 170 9.41 -15.79 -1.58
CA ASP A 170 9.27 -15.47 -3.00
C ASP A 170 8.54 -14.14 -3.22
N THR A 171 9.25 -13.16 -3.76
CA THR A 171 8.67 -11.87 -4.17
C THR A 171 8.19 -11.94 -5.62
N ALA A 172 6.88 -11.81 -5.84
CA ALA A 172 6.28 -11.80 -7.18
C ALA A 172 6.31 -10.41 -7.84
N SER A 173 6.13 -9.34 -7.07
CA SER A 173 6.18 -7.98 -7.58
C SER A 173 6.50 -6.97 -6.48
N VAL A 174 7.07 -5.84 -6.85
CA VAL A 174 7.28 -4.69 -5.97
C VAL A 174 6.75 -3.44 -6.66
N GLU A 175 5.71 -2.84 -6.09
CA GLU A 175 5.17 -1.55 -6.51
C GLU A 175 5.73 -0.46 -5.58
N ARG A 176 6.06 0.68 -6.16
CA ARG A 176 6.63 1.85 -5.47
C ARG A 176 5.84 3.05 -5.88
N GLU A 177 5.36 3.80 -4.90
CA GLU A 177 4.44 4.91 -5.12
C GLU A 177 4.80 6.08 -4.20
N PHE A 178 4.47 7.29 -4.65
CA PHE A 178 4.50 8.49 -3.85
C PHE A 178 3.10 9.05 -3.74
N VAL A 179 2.59 9.13 -2.52
CA VAL A 179 1.24 9.61 -2.24
C VAL A 179 1.23 11.13 -2.23
N VAL A 180 0.46 11.72 -3.13
CA VAL A 180 0.30 13.17 -3.27
C VAL A 180 -1.00 13.68 -2.67
N HIS A 181 -1.93 12.78 -2.39
CA HIS A 181 -3.16 13.06 -1.68
C HIS A 181 -3.67 11.80 -1.00
N ASP A 182 -4.03 11.94 0.26
CA ASP A 182 -4.90 11.01 0.96
C ASP A 182 -5.97 11.82 1.69
N SER A 183 -7.25 11.49 1.48
CA SER A 183 -8.35 12.22 2.12
C SER A 183 -8.67 11.73 3.52
N ASP A 184 -8.30 10.49 3.86
CA ASP A 184 -8.59 9.90 5.17
C ASP A 184 -7.61 8.76 5.47
N GLU A 185 -6.53 9.11 6.16
CA GLU A 185 -5.51 8.16 6.57
C GLU A 185 -5.96 7.29 7.76
N THR A 186 -7.02 7.69 8.49
CA THR A 186 -7.50 7.00 9.71
C THR A 186 -8.06 5.62 9.41
N LEU A 187 -8.34 5.31 8.15
CA LEU A 187 -8.71 3.96 7.71
C LEU A 187 -7.60 2.93 7.96
N ASP A 188 -6.36 3.37 8.15
CA ASP A 188 -5.22 2.52 8.47
C ASP A 188 -4.91 2.46 9.98
N ASP A 189 -5.73 3.09 10.83
CA ASP A 189 -5.55 3.12 12.28
C ASP A 189 -5.54 1.69 12.87
N GLY A 190 -4.52 1.43 13.70
CA GLY A 190 -4.27 0.11 14.28
C GLY A 190 -3.67 -0.91 13.30
N TRP A 191 -3.55 -0.58 12.02
CA TRP A 191 -2.83 -1.38 11.04
C TRP A 191 -1.41 -0.84 10.81
N ILE A 192 -1.25 0.42 10.42
CA ILE A 192 0.08 1.00 10.17
C ILE A 192 0.67 1.63 11.44
N ASP A 193 1.88 1.23 11.78
CA ASP A 193 2.84 1.99 12.60
C ASP A 193 4.05 2.29 11.72
N GLU A 194 4.46 3.56 11.68
CA GLU A 194 5.51 4.07 10.79
C GLU A 194 6.85 4.26 11.50
N THR A 195 6.98 3.75 12.72
CA THR A 195 8.21 3.81 13.51
C THR A 195 9.04 2.55 13.26
N PRO A 196 10.02 2.55 12.32
CA PRO A 196 10.91 1.42 12.16
C PRO A 196 11.76 1.24 13.41
N ALA A 197 12.02 -0.02 13.79
CA ALA A 197 12.78 -0.34 14.99
C ALA A 197 14.28 0.02 14.89
N TYR A 198 14.76 0.30 13.67
CA TYR A 198 16.11 0.82 13.44
C TYR A 198 16.08 2.36 13.39
N GLY A 199 15.90 2.97 14.57
CA GLY A 199 16.02 4.41 14.79
C GLY A 199 17.21 4.75 15.70
N ALA A 200 18.19 5.46 15.14
CA ALA A 200 19.40 6.06 15.75
C ALA A 200 20.73 5.32 15.52
N GLY A 201 21.32 5.48 14.32
CA GLY A 201 22.69 5.05 14.09
C GLY A 201 23.17 5.25 12.65
N ALA A 202 23.55 6.48 12.31
CA ALA A 202 24.66 6.85 11.41
C ALA A 202 24.57 8.35 11.08
N ALA A 203 24.74 9.19 12.09
CA ALA A 203 25.31 10.52 11.90
C ALA A 203 26.71 10.47 12.54
N THR A 204 27.70 10.10 11.73
CA THR A 204 29.11 10.42 11.91
C THR A 204 29.73 10.55 10.53
#